data_AF-A0A9X1KAJ0-F1
#
_entry.id   AF-A0A9X1KAJ0-F1
#
_cell.length_a   1.000
_cell.length_b   1.000
_cell.length_c   1.000
_cell.angle_alpha   90.00
_cell.angle_beta   90.00
_cell.angle_gamma   90.00
#
_symmetry.space_group_name_H-M   'P 1'
#
loop_
_entity.id
_entity.type
_entity.pdbx_description
1 polymer ?
#
loop_
_entity_poly.entity_id
_entity_poly.type
_entity_poly.pdbx_seq_one_letter_code
_entity_poly.pdbx_strand_id
1 'polypeptide(L)' 'METQAILESLPKLSINERLKIAEFALQLVNEQQEFLTKEQQKYQLALSAITAIADYTPNGELTVFSDLDSEDFYDYPDED' A
#
# COMPACT_ATOMS: atom_id res chain seq x y z
N MET A 1 -4.50 16.39 -28.68
CA MET A 1 -5.64 15.94 -29.52
C MET A 1 -5.94 14.46 -29.30
N GLU A 2 -4.94 13.58 -29.27
CA GLU A 2 -5.11 12.13 -29.05
C GLU A 2 -5.79 11.75 -27.72
N THR A 3 -5.41 12.38 -26.60
CA THR A 3 -5.92 12.02 -25.26
C THR A 3 -7.42 12.27 -25.10
N GLN A 4 -7.95 13.32 -25.74
CA GLN A 4 -9.37 13.63 -25.67
C GLN A 4 -10.21 12.57 -26.40
N ALA A 5 -9.73 12.09 -27.55
CA ALA A 5 -10.39 11.03 -28.30
C ALA A 5 -10.42 9.69 -27.52
N ILE A 6 -9.34 9.37 -26.79
CA ILE A 6 -9.29 8.21 -25.90
C ILE A 6 -10.36 8.35 -24.81
N LEU A 7 -10.41 9.48 -24.11
CA LEU A 7 -11.39 9.73 -23.04
C LEU A 7 -12.84 9.66 -23.53
N GLU A 8 -13.12 10.13 -24.74
CA GLU A 8 -14.46 10.07 -25.35
C GLU A 8 -14.85 8.66 -25.82
N SER A 9 -13.87 7.78 -26.03
CA SER A 9 -14.10 6.38 -26.44
C SER A 9 -14.36 5.44 -25.26
N LEU A 10 -13.80 5.73 -24.08
CA LEU A 10 -13.95 4.88 -22.88
C LEU A 10 -15.42 4.60 -22.51
N PRO A 11 -16.36 5.57 -22.53
CA PRO A 11 -17.75 5.30 -22.19
C PRO A 11 -18.47 4.38 -23.18
N LYS A 12 -17.93 4.19 -24.39
CA LYS A 12 -18.50 3.32 -25.43
C LYS A 12 -18.12 1.84 -25.24
N LEU A 13 -17.19 1.56 -24.33
CA LEU A 13 -16.72 0.23 -24.03
C LEU A 13 -17.51 -0.40 -22.88
N SER A 14 -17.51 -1.73 -22.83
CA SER A 14 -18.05 -2.46 -21.69
C SER A 14 -17.26 -2.16 -20.41
N ILE A 15 -17.85 -2.42 -19.25
CA ILE A 15 -17.17 -2.22 -17.97
C ILE A 15 -15.89 -3.08 -17.86
N ASN A 16 -15.93 -4.30 -18.39
CA ASN A 16 -14.79 -5.22 -18.39
C ASN A 16 -13.62 -4.69 -19.23
N GLU A 17 -13.90 -4.14 -20.41
CA GLU A 17 -12.87 -3.54 -21.26
C GLU A 17 -12.28 -2.29 -20.63
N ARG A 18 -13.12 -1.45 -20.01
CA ARG A 18 -12.63 -0.27 -19.26
C ARG A 18 -11.72 -0.67 -18.10
N LEU A 19 -12.06 -1.71 -17.36
CA LEU A 19 -11.22 -2.21 -16.25
C LEU A 19 -9.87 -2.73 -16.76
N LYS A 20 -9.86 -3.49 -17.86
CA LYS A 20 -8.61 -3.96 -18.49
C LYS A 20 -7.73 -2.80 -18.96
N ILE A 21 -8.33 -1.76 -19.54
CA ILE A 21 -7.59 -0.57 -19.96
C ILE A 21 -7.02 0.18 -18.74
N ALA A 22 -7.80 0.30 -17.66
CA ALA A 22 -7.35 0.95 -16.44
C ALA A 22 -6.19 0.18 -15.78
N GLU A 23 -6.28 -1.14 -15.73
CA GLU A 23 -5.24 -2.03 -15.20
C GLU A 23 -3.94 -1.90 -16.00
N PHE A 24 -4.03 -1.97 -17.33
CA PHE A 24 -2.88 -1.82 -18.21
C PHE A 24 -2.25 -0.42 -18.11
N ALA A 25 -3.07 0.63 -18.06
CA ALA A 25 -2.59 2.00 -17.89
C ALA A 25 -1.89 2.18 -16.53
N LEU A 26 -2.43 1.58 -15.46
CA LEU A 26 -1.80 1.60 -14.14
C LEU A 26 -0.46 0.87 -14.15
N GLN A 27 -0.38 -0.29 -14.80
CA GLN A 27 0.86 -1.03 -14.95
C GLN A 27 1.93 -0.19 -15.67
N LEU A 28 1.58 0.48 -16.77
CA LEU A 28 2.51 1.36 -17.49
C LEU A 28 3.00 2.51 -16.62
N VAL A 29 2.13 3.12 -15.80
CA VAL A 29 2.52 4.18 -14.86
C VAL A 29 3.49 3.63 -13.81
N ASN A 30 3.25 2.42 -13.31
CA ASN A 30 4.14 1.79 -12.33
C ASN A 30 5.48 1.36 -12.95
N GLU A 31 5.50 0.94 -14.21
CA GLU A 31 6.73 0.63 -14.95
C GLU A 31 7.51 1.90 -15.32
N GLN A 32 6.82 3.02 -15.54
CA GLN A 32 7.41 4.34 -15.79
C GLN A 32 7.79 5.09 -14.52
N GLN A 33 7.23 4.69 -13.36
CA GLN A 33 7.84 5.02 -12.08
C GLN A 33 9.18 4.30 -12.02
N GLU A 34 10.20 4.94 -12.62
CA GLU A 34 11.57 4.73 -12.21
C GLU A 34 11.59 4.62 -10.70
N PHE A 35 12.30 3.62 -10.19
CA PHE A 35 12.57 3.43 -8.76
C PHE A 35 12.67 4.82 -8.13
N LEU A 36 11.70 5.14 -7.26
CA LEU A 36 11.67 6.42 -6.55
C LEU A 36 13.11 6.75 -6.16
N THR A 37 13.55 7.98 -6.43
CA THR A 37 14.90 8.36 -5.99
C THR A 37 14.99 8.10 -4.49
N LYS A 38 16.19 7.84 -3.96
CA LYS A 38 16.34 7.57 -2.51
C LYS A 38 15.66 8.63 -1.63
N GLU A 39 15.63 9.88 -2.11
CA GLU A 39 14.93 10.98 -1.45
C GLU A 39 13.41 10.84 -1.50
N GLN A 40 12.84 10.50 -2.66
CA GLN A 40 11.41 10.23 -2.81
C GLN A 40 10.98 8.98 -2.02
N GLN A 41 11.79 7.93 -1.98
CA GLN A 41 11.55 6.75 -1.13
C GLN A 41 11.50 7.13 0.35
N LYS A 42 12.47 7.94 0.79
CA LYS A 42 12.52 8.41 2.18
C LYS A 42 11.31 9.26 2.52
N TYR A 43 10.88 10.13 1.61
CA TYR A 43 9.67 10.94 1.78
C TYR A 43 8.41 10.07 1.85
N GLN A 44 8.26 9.12 0.91
CA GLN A 44 7.15 8.16 0.90
C GLN A 44 7.11 7.34 2.19
N LEU A 45 8.27 6.83 2.64
CA LEU A 45 8.37 6.05 3.87
C LEU A 45 7.98 6.89 5.10
N ALA A 46 8.38 8.16 5.15
CA ALA A 46 7.99 9.06 6.23
C ALA A 46 6.47 9.29 6.24
N LEU A 47 5.85 9.50 5.07
CA LEU A 47 4.39 9.64 4.97
C LEU A 47 3.65 8.36 5.39
N SER A 48 4.12 7.20 4.93
CA SER A 48 3.55 5.90 5.33
C SER A 48 3.68 5.70 6.84
N ALA A 49 4.83 6.01 7.43
CA ALA A 49 5.04 5.89 8.86
C ALA A 49 4.10 6.81 9.65
N ILE A 50 3.93 8.08 9.22
CA ILE A 50 2.99 9.02 9.85
C ILE A 50 1.55 8.49 9.75
N THR A 51 1.16 7.94 8.61
CA THR A 51 -0.19 7.40 8.40
C THR A 51 -0.45 6.17 9.26
N ALA A 52 0.54 5.29 9.38
CA ALA A 52 0.44 4.07 10.17
C ALA A 52 0.32 4.32 11.69
N ILE A 53 0.74 5.49 12.21
CA ILE A 53 0.63 5.82 13.65
C ILE A 53 -0.80 5.61 14.18
N ALA A 54 -1.82 5.94 13.38
CA ALA A 54 -3.21 5.79 13.76
C ALA A 54 -3.57 4.32 14.07
N ASP A 55 -3.00 3.38 13.32
CA ASP A 55 -3.26 1.94 13.46
C ASP A 55 -2.68 1.39 14.78
N TYR A 56 -1.65 2.04 15.33
CA TYR A 56 -1.01 1.71 16.61
C TYR A 56 -1.59 2.46 17.82
N THR A 57 -2.69 3.21 17.65
CA THR A 57 -3.35 3.85 18.80
C THR A 57 -3.93 2.79 19.75
N PRO A 58 -4.03 3.06 21.07
CA PRO A 58 -4.63 2.11 22.02
C PRO A 58 -6.07 1.76 21.63
N ASN A 59 -6.42 0.47 21.65
CA ASN A 59 -7.68 -0.09 21.14
C ASN A 59 -7.90 0.04 19.62
N GLY A 60 -6.87 0.38 18.85
CA GLY A 60 -6.86 0.29 17.39
C GLY A 60 -6.86 -1.18 16.92
N GLU A 61 -7.16 -1.40 15.65
CA GLU A 61 -7.24 -2.76 15.07
C GLU A 61 -5.96 -3.57 15.32
N LEU A 62 -4.79 -2.94 15.30
CA LEU A 62 -3.50 -3.61 15.53
C LEU A 62 -3.11 -3.75 17.01
N THR A 63 -3.78 -3.04 17.92
CA THR A 63 -3.46 -3.04 19.37
C THR A 63 -4.59 -3.62 20.21
N VAL A 64 -5.70 -4.05 19.63
CA VAL A 64 -6.83 -4.65 20.35
C VAL A 64 -6.43 -5.90 21.17
N PHE A 65 -5.32 -6.53 20.81
CA PHE A 65 -4.74 -7.69 21.51
C PHE A 65 -3.46 -7.38 22.27
N SER A 66 -2.96 -6.14 22.29
CA SER A 66 -1.71 -5.82 23.02
C SER A 66 -1.88 -5.81 24.54
N ASP A 67 -3.14 -5.75 25.02
CA ASP A 67 -3.49 -5.87 26.43
C ASP A 67 -3.81 -7.32 26.83
N LEU A 68 -3.82 -8.27 25.88
CA LEU A 68 -3.82 -9.69 26.22
C LEU A 68 -2.42 -10.03 26.72
N ASP A 69 -2.37 -10.47 27.97
CA ASP A 69 -1.17 -10.73 28.76
C ASP A 69 0.00 -11.30 27.94
N SER A 70 1.18 -10.77 28.22
CA SER A 70 2.48 -11.23 27.72
C SER A 70 2.49 -12.73 27.49
N GLU A 71 2.87 -13.17 26.28
CA GLU A 71 3.21 -14.57 26.07
C GLU A 71 4.17 -15.00 27.18
N ASP A 72 3.78 -16.01 27.97
CA ASP A 72 4.67 -16.68 28.92
C ASP A 72 5.77 -17.35 28.09
N PHE A 73 6.78 -16.57 27.71
CA PHE A 73 7.96 -17.08 27.03
C PHE A 73 8.61 -18.07 27.99
N TYR A 74 8.73 -19.33 27.56
CA TYR A 74 9.50 -20.31 28.29
C TYR A 74 10.96 -19.88 28.26
N ASP A 75 11.49 -19.45 29.41
CA ASP A 75 12.93 -19.35 29.62
C ASP A 75 13.48 -20.78 29.56
N TYR A 76 14.11 -21.12 28.43
CA TYR A 76 14.87 -22.35 28.34
C TYR A 76 16.07 -22.22 29.28
N PRO A 77 16.25 -23.15 30.24
CA PRO A 77 17.46 -23.13 31.05
C PRO A 77 18.66 -23.31 30.12
N ASP A 78 19.68 -22.47 30.28
CA ASP A 78 20.96 -22.63 29.59
C ASP A 78 21.47 -24.05 29.84
N GLU A 79 21.69 -24.82 28.78
CA GLU A 79 22.30 -26.15 28.87
C GLU A 79 23.78 -25.99 29.25
N ASP A 80 24.13 -26.37 30.49
CA ASP A 80 25.52 -26.51 31.00
C ASP A 80 26.33 -27.57 30.24
#